data_AF-A0A2N0S361-F1
#
_entry.id   AF-A0A2N0S361-F1
#
_cell.length_a   1.000
_cell.length_b   1.000
_cell.length_c   1.000
_cell.angle_alpha   90.00
_cell.angle_beta   90.00
_cell.angle_gamma   90.00
#
_symmetry.space_group_name_H-M   'P 1'
#
loop_
_entity.id
_entity.type
_entity.pdbx_description
1 polymer ?
#
loop_
_entity_poly.entity_id
_entity_poly.type
_entity_poly.pdbx_seq_one_letter_code
_entity_poly.pdbx_strand_id
1 'polypeptide(L)'
;MFEQHAPWDNEKKYIPSQLLIYFEYNLPTPVVGGSDAVPTTKLVKVGKNCTLKEVLSHPKYVIKDGIPNFIILLEKSKFKEEFLAKFK
;
A
#
# COMPACT_ATOMS: atom_id res chain seq x y z
N MET A 1 -11.95 2.21 -13.09
CA MET A 1 -10.79 3.13 -12.97
C MET A 1 -9.72 2.84 -14.01
N PHE A 2 -9.21 1.60 -14.12
CA PHE A 2 -8.17 1.23 -15.10
C PHE A 2 -8.71 0.63 -16.41
N GLU A 3 -9.92 1.04 -16.82
CA GLU A 3 -10.51 0.60 -18.10
C GLU A 3 -9.85 1.29 -19.30
N GLN A 4 -9.31 2.48 -19.07
CA GLN A 4 -8.47 3.21 -20.00
C GLN A 4 -7.12 3.47 -19.33
N HIS A 5 -6.04 3.45 -20.11
CA HIS A 5 -4.72 3.76 -19.59
C HIS A 5 -4.66 5.23 -19.18
N ALA A 6 -4.15 5.47 -17.97
CA ALA A 6 -3.94 6.82 -17.52
C ALA A 6 -2.83 7.50 -18.34
N PRO A 7 -2.89 8.82 -18.57
CA PRO A 7 -1.87 9.54 -19.35
C PRO A 7 -0.44 9.42 -18.81
N TRP A 8 -0.29 9.15 -17.51
CA TRP A 8 1.01 8.94 -16.86
C TRP A 8 1.53 7.50 -16.98
N ASP A 9 0.68 6.54 -17.33
CA ASP A 9 1.05 5.13 -17.53
C ASP A 9 1.61 4.93 -18.94
N ASN A 10 2.76 5.54 -19.21
CA ASN A 10 3.42 5.51 -20.52
C ASN A 10 3.65 4.07 -21.02
N GLU A 11 3.92 3.15 -20.10
CA GLU A 11 4.17 1.74 -20.39
C GLU A 11 2.88 0.90 -20.47
N LYS A 12 1.72 1.50 -20.15
CA LYS A 12 0.40 0.86 -20.20
C LYS A 12 0.30 -0.41 -19.34
N LYS A 13 1.01 -0.44 -18.20
CA LYS A 13 1.15 -1.63 -17.34
C LYS A 13 0.13 -1.68 -16.21
N TYR A 14 -0.57 -0.59 -15.88
CA TYR A 14 -1.55 -0.55 -14.79
C TYR A 14 -2.88 -1.21 -15.18
N ILE A 15 -2.82 -2.54 -15.35
CA ILE A 15 -3.95 -3.41 -15.69
C ILE A 15 -4.47 -4.06 -14.39
N PRO A 16 -5.79 -4.10 -14.12
CA PRO A 16 -6.34 -4.60 -12.84
C PRO A 16 -5.79 -5.94 -12.35
N SER A 17 -5.55 -6.88 -13.28
CA SER A 17 -5.01 -8.20 -12.95
C SER A 17 -3.56 -8.17 -12.43
N GLN A 18 -2.80 -7.11 -12.73
CA GLN A 18 -1.40 -6.92 -12.37
C GLN A 18 -1.19 -5.92 -11.23
N LEU A 19 -2.28 -5.43 -10.61
CA LEU A 19 -2.21 -4.47 -9.52
C LEU A 19 -2.25 -5.16 -8.15
N LEU A 20 -1.48 -4.59 -7.23
CA LEU A 20 -1.48 -4.91 -5.81
C LEU A 20 -1.96 -3.69 -5.03
N ILE A 21 -2.76 -3.93 -4.00
CA ILE A 21 -3.33 -2.88 -3.15
C ILE A 21 -2.79 -3.06 -1.75
N TYR A 22 -2.43 -1.96 -1.10
CA TYR A 22 -1.93 -1.93 0.27
C TYR A 22 -2.60 -0.81 1.06
N PHE A 23 -2.57 -0.93 2.39
CA PHE A 23 -2.76 0.20 3.29
C PHE A 23 -1.62 0.28 4.31
N GLU A 24 -1.40 1.47 4.83
CA GLU A 24 -0.42 1.73 5.89
C GLU A 24 -1.02 1.51 7.27
N TYR A 25 -0.21 1.00 8.18
CA TYR A 25 -0.51 1.04 9.61
C TYR A 25 0.74 1.44 10.38
N ASN A 26 0.54 2.15 11.49
CA ASN A 26 1.63 2.55 12.37
C ASN A 26 1.73 1.56 13.54
N LEU A 27 2.95 1.18 13.87
CA LEU A 27 3.27 0.46 15.09
C LEU A 27 3.17 1.42 16.28
N PRO A 28 2.56 0.98 17.40
CA PRO A 28 2.36 1.84 18.56
C PRO A 28 3.66 2.19 19.30
N THR A 29 4.76 1.47 19.04
CA THR A 29 6.07 1.70 19.65
C THR A 29 7.15 1.96 18.59
N PRO A 30 7.95 3.03 18.72
CA PRO A 30 9.20 3.17 17.98
C PRO A 30 10.09 1.95 18.27
N VAL A 31 10.58 1.29 17.22
CA VAL A 31 11.59 0.23 17.40
C VAL A 31 12.90 0.94 17.73
N VAL A 32 13.30 0.90 19.00
CA VAL A 32 14.60 1.41 19.44
C VAL A 32 15.66 0.39 19.02
N GLY A 33 16.38 0.68 17.95
CA GLY A 33 17.47 -0.16 17.46
C GLY A 33 18.52 0.66 16.71
N GLY A 34 19.64 0.96 17.37
CA GLY A 34 20.80 1.61 16.74
C GLY A 34 20.59 3.08 16.32
N SER A 35 21.60 3.64 15.63
CA SER A 35 21.72 5.08 15.29
C SER A 35 20.64 5.62 14.35
N ASP A 36 19.77 4.78 13.80
CA ASP A 36 18.78 5.17 12.78
C ASP A 36 17.39 4.69 13.18
N ALA A 37 16.44 5.63 13.25
CA ALA A 37 15.05 5.33 13.59
C ALA A 37 14.43 4.39 12.54
N VAL A 38 13.99 3.22 12.96
CA VAL A 38 13.26 2.26 12.12
C VAL A 38 11.85 2.80 11.84
N PRO A 39 11.32 2.68 10.61
CA PRO A 39 9.96 3.12 10.29
C PRO A 39 8.92 2.45 11.21
N THR A 40 8.16 3.27 11.94
CA THR A 40 6.98 2.80 12.68
C THR A 40 5.86 2.40 11.74
N THR A 41 5.88 2.87 10.49
CA THR A 41 4.86 2.55 9.48
C THR A 41 5.21 1.27 8.74
N LYS A 42 4.23 0.36 8.63
CA LYS A 42 4.29 -0.89 7.87
C LYS A 42 3.12 -0.96 6.90
N LEU A 43 3.20 -1.87 5.93
CA LEU A 43 2.16 -2.07 4.92
C LEU A 43 1.42 -3.39 5.14
N VAL A 44 0.12 -3.40 4.91
CA VAL A 44 -0.70 -4.61 4.81
C VAL A 44 -1.21 -4.73 3.38
N LYS A 45 -0.99 -5.90 2.77
CA LYS A 45 -1.53 -6.22 1.44
C LYS A 45 -3.02 -6.52 1.54
N VAL A 46 -3.82 -5.90 0.69
CA VAL A 46 -5.26 -6.12 0.57
C VAL A 46 -5.52 -7.23 -0.44
N GLY A 47 -6.41 -8.17 -0.10
CA GLY A 47 -6.86 -9.22 -1.01
C GLY A 47 -7.77 -8.64 -2.10
N LYS A 48 -7.63 -9.11 -3.35
CA LYS A 48 -8.41 -8.61 -4.50
C LYS A 48 -9.93 -8.82 -4.36
N ASN A 49 -10.35 -9.77 -3.54
CA ASN A 49 -11.76 -10.11 -3.31
C ASN A 49 -12.31 -9.51 -2.00
N CYS A 50 -11.51 -8.75 -1.26
CA CYS A 50 -11.98 -8.08 -0.05
C CYS A 50 -12.89 -6.91 -0.42
N THR A 51 -14.03 -6.83 0.24
CA THR A 51 -14.91 -5.66 0.19
C THR A 51 -14.27 -4.49 0.95
N LEU A 52 -14.66 -3.26 0.60
CA LEU A 52 -14.20 -2.08 1.32
C LEU A 52 -14.53 -2.16 2.83
N LYS A 53 -15.72 -2.65 3.18
CA LYS A 53 -16.14 -2.82 4.58
C LYS A 53 -15.18 -3.71 5.36
N GLU A 54 -14.77 -4.84 4.80
CA GLU A 54 -13.83 -5.76 5.46
C GLU A 54 -12.48 -5.12 5.69
N VAL A 55 -11.97 -4.37 4.71
CA VAL A 55 -10.66 -3.70 4.83
C VAL A 55 -10.72 -2.56 5.85
N LEU A 56 -11.78 -1.75 5.85
CA LEU A 56 -11.97 -0.67 6.82
C LEU A 56 -12.27 -1.18 8.24
N SER A 57 -12.81 -2.40 8.37
CA SER A 57 -13.02 -3.05 9.66
C SER A 57 -11.76 -3.76 10.19
N HIS A 58 -10.67 -3.78 9.42
CA HIS A 58 -9.44 -4.42 9.84
C HIS A 58 -8.84 -3.67 11.05
N PRO A 59 -8.43 -4.36 12.13
CA PRO A 59 -8.04 -3.71 13.39
C PRO A 59 -6.81 -2.81 13.29
N LYS A 60 -5.99 -2.99 12.25
CA LYS A 60 -4.83 -2.12 11.95
C LYS A 60 -5.14 -0.97 11.00
N TYR A 61 -6.33 -0.93 10.40
CA TYR A 61 -6.70 0.13 9.48
C TYR A 61 -7.15 1.36 10.26
N VAL A 62 -6.54 2.51 9.97
CA VAL A 62 -6.90 3.80 10.59
C VAL A 62 -7.26 4.76 9.47
N ILE A 63 -8.48 5.31 9.54
CA ILE A 63 -8.93 6.37 8.63
C ILE A 63 -8.21 7.66 9.05
N LYS A 64 -7.45 8.25 8.12
CA LYS A 64 -6.73 9.53 8.32
C LYS A 64 -7.58 10.66 7.77
N ASP A 65 -7.84 11.70 8.56
CA ASP A 65 -8.62 12.89 8.17
C ASP A 65 -10.02 12.59 7.59
N GLY A 66 -10.64 11.50 8.04
CA GLY A 66 -11.94 11.05 7.53
C GLY A 66 -11.89 10.40 6.14
N ILE A 67 -10.71 10.19 5.56
CA ILE A 67 -10.53 9.68 4.20
C ILE A 67 -9.83 8.30 4.23
N PRO A 68 -10.46 7.25 3.66
CA PRO A 68 -9.79 5.99 3.38
C PRO A 68 -8.64 6.17 2.38
N ASN A 69 -7.47 5.65 2.71
CA ASN A 69 -6.27 5.72 1.88
C ASN A 69 -5.79 4.32 1.49
N PHE A 70 -5.41 4.17 0.22
CA PHE A 70 -4.86 2.93 -0.34
C PHE A 70 -3.70 3.25 -1.26
N ILE A 71 -2.72 2.35 -1.28
CA ILE A 71 -1.56 2.41 -2.17
C ILE A 71 -1.71 1.33 -3.23
N ILE A 72 -1.58 1.71 -4.50
CA ILE A 72 -1.70 0.80 -5.64
C ILE A 72 -0.34 0.69 -6.33
N LEU A 73 0.15 -0.53 -6.50
CA LEU A 73 1.45 -0.82 -7.13
C LEU A 73 1.32 -1.88 -8.21
N LEU A 74 2.19 -1.81 -9.23
CA LEU A 74 2.39 -2.88 -10.19
C LEU A 74 3.08 -4.09 -9.56
N GLU A 75 2.49 -5.27 -9.72
CA GLU A 75 2.98 -6.54 -9.16
C GLU A 75 4.40 -6.88 -9.61
N LYS A 76 4.72 -6.66 -10.89
CA LYS A 76 6.04 -6.95 -11.47
C LYS A 76 6.71 -5.65 -11.88
N SER A 77 7.18 -4.88 -10.90
CA SER A 77 7.93 -3.65 -11.14
C SER A 77 9.10 -3.49 -10.17
N LYS A 78 10.19 -2.90 -10.67
CA LYS A 78 11.34 -2.50 -9.85
C LYS A 78 10.93 -1.50 -8.77
N PHE A 79 10.06 -0.56 -9.13
CA PHE A 79 9.52 0.43 -8.21
C PHE A 79 8.81 -0.21 -7.01
N LYS A 80 8.00 -1.25 -7.21
CA LYS A 80 7.36 -1.97 -6.09
C LYS A 80 8.40 -2.52 -5.12
N GLU A 81 9.49 -3.11 -5.60
CA GLU A 81 10.54 -3.66 -4.74
C GLU A 81 11.27 -2.58 -3.95
N GLU A 82 11.67 -1.50 -4.63
CA GLU A 82 12.31 -0.33 -4.01
C GLU A 82 11.38 0.37 -3.00
N PHE A 83 10.08 0.47 -3.32
CA PHE A 83 9.08 1.06 -2.43
C PHE A 83 8.87 0.19 -1.19
N LEU A 84 8.61 -1.12 -1.35
CA LEU A 84 8.37 -2.03 -0.23
C LEU A 84 9.61 -2.16 0.68
N ALA A 85 10.82 -2.04 0.14
CA ALA A 85 12.05 -2.06 0.95
C ALA A 85 12.11 -0.94 2.00
N LYS A 86 11.45 0.21 1.76
CA LYS A 86 11.38 1.34 2.71
C LYS A 86 10.48 1.06 3.92
N PHE A 87 9.64 0.02 3.85
CA PHE A 87 8.69 -0.37 4.90
C PHE A 87 9.04 -1.72 5.55
N LYS A 88 10.22 -2.27 5.25
CA LYS A 88 10.72 -3.51 5.87
C LYS A 88 11.08 -3.30 7.32
#